data_AF-A0A1F7X5H6-F1
#
_entry.id   AF-A0A1F7X5H6-F1
#
_cell.length_a   1.000
_cell.length_b   1.000
_cell.length_c   1.000
_cell.angle_alpha   90.00
_cell.angle_beta   90.00
_cell.angle_gamma   90.00
#
_symmetry.space_group_name_H-M   'P 1'
#
loop_
_entity.id
_entity.type
_entity.pdbx_description
1 polymer ?
#
loop_
_entity_poly.entity_id
_entity_poly.type
_entity_poly.pdbx_seq_one_letter_code
_entity_poly.pdbx_strand_id
1 'polypeptide(L)'
;MKIGRNDPCPCGSGKKYKKCHLLTGGFPYGVPKVTKIEHTTPEIERMMREVETEQVERRKRLRQVGIFIDFVQPIHFKGKKVWALGSRVYPYQKEGETFHEFIIYVLKMTLGKEWWESQLKLPENEQHFVFKCFTKHYEWKEKNQRPENLYRGMWRAIPDGYSRALIALAFDVCSLLHAVHLPEIFLNKLRAYDGYQSVRYEIAVAAMFARMGYKIKFLDEEYAGKKNQPKHSEFVATHPETKEEIIVEVKSKEREGVLHIGGEFNQEREFRSNVLKLYRNALKQRVQGKPFIVFIDMNLPLSPGARPEEVPWVGTITKMRDAAQFATKGKQSPSNAIVFTNYSYHYGTDEETDTGEWLLEKAGNPETLIKSIGFGERFIAVLQGYGKVPNIDMEIET
;
A
#
# COMPACT_ATOMS: atom_id res chain seq x y z
N MET A 1 26.44 35.60 0.63
CA MET A 1 25.95 36.57 1.65
C MET A 1 25.78 35.83 2.97
N LYS A 2 26.49 36.21 4.03
CA LYS A 2 26.25 35.67 5.39
C LYS A 2 25.27 36.61 6.08
N ILE A 3 24.07 36.13 6.41
CA ILE A 3 23.06 36.88 7.15
C ILE A 3 23.54 37.04 8.59
N GLY A 4 23.63 38.29 9.06
CA GLY A 4 24.00 38.62 10.42
C GLY A 4 22.93 38.22 11.41
N ARG A 5 23.34 37.83 12.62
CA ARG A 5 22.44 37.39 13.71
C ARG A 5 21.31 38.39 14.02
N ASN A 6 21.54 39.68 13.83
CA ASN A 6 20.56 40.74 14.09
C ASN A 6 19.81 41.24 12.85
N ASP A 7 20.13 40.74 11.66
CA ASP A 7 19.52 41.20 10.39
C ASP A 7 18.05 40.76 10.29
N PRO A 8 17.24 41.42 9.46
CA PRO A 8 15.89 40.95 9.13
C PRO A 8 15.93 39.51 8.59
N CYS A 9 15.02 38.68 9.07
CA CYS A 9 14.97 37.28 8.65
C CYS A 9 14.46 37.18 7.20
N PRO A 10 15.14 36.43 6.30
CA PRO A 10 14.78 36.35 4.88
C PRO A 10 13.44 35.67 4.60
N CYS A 11 12.79 35.04 5.60
CA CYS A 11 11.47 34.44 5.48
C CYS A 11 10.32 35.45 5.39
N GLY A 12 10.59 36.76 5.48
CA GLY A 12 9.56 37.80 5.40
C GLY A 12 8.75 38.01 6.68
N SER A 13 9.13 37.39 7.80
CA SER A 13 8.39 37.49 9.08
C SER A 13 8.49 38.84 9.80
N GLY A 14 9.34 39.76 9.33
CA GLY A 14 9.65 41.03 10.01
C GLY A 14 10.48 40.89 11.30
N LYS A 15 10.84 39.67 11.72
CA LYS A 15 11.66 39.42 12.93
C LYS A 15 13.16 39.42 12.61
N LYS A 16 14.01 39.73 13.61
CA LYS A 16 15.47 39.54 13.52
C LYS A 16 15.82 38.05 13.36
N TYR A 17 16.86 37.72 12.60
CA TYR A 17 17.26 36.34 12.27
C TYR A 17 17.45 35.46 13.52
N LYS A 18 18.05 35.99 14.60
CA LYS A 18 18.18 35.33 15.91
C LYS A 18 16.89 35.01 16.65
N LYS A 19 15.81 35.73 16.36
CA LYS A 19 14.49 35.52 16.99
C LYS A 19 13.55 34.73 16.08
N CYS A 20 14.06 34.19 14.97
CA CYS A 20 13.27 33.50 13.97
C CYS A 20 13.88 32.14 13.61
N HIS A 21 15.03 32.11 12.92
CA HIS A 21 15.62 30.87 12.38
C HIS A 21 16.99 30.51 12.95
N LEU A 22 17.65 31.41 13.70
CA LEU A 22 18.95 31.15 14.33
C LEU A 22 18.82 30.78 15.83
N LEU A 23 17.74 30.07 16.20
CA LEU A 23 17.61 29.45 17.52
C LEU A 23 18.45 28.17 17.55
N THR A 24 19.75 28.32 17.79
CA THR A 24 20.66 27.22 18.08
C THR A 24 20.44 26.75 19.52
N GLY A 25 19.80 25.60 19.70
CA GLY A 25 19.72 24.91 21.00
C GLY A 25 18.38 24.25 21.28
N GLY A 26 18.27 22.98 20.89
CA GLY A 26 17.14 22.09 21.18
C GLY A 26 15.92 22.40 20.33
N PHE A 27 15.41 21.41 19.59
CA PHE A 27 14.11 21.50 18.93
C PHE A 27 13.05 22.04 19.91
N PRO A 28 12.31 23.09 19.52
CA PRO A 28 10.91 23.11 19.80
C PRO A 28 10.28 23.35 18.43
N TYR A 29 10.06 22.28 17.65
CA TYR A 29 8.81 22.25 16.92
C TYR A 29 7.71 22.21 17.98
N GLY A 30 7.50 23.36 18.64
CA GLY A 30 6.16 23.79 18.94
C GLY A 30 5.50 23.87 17.58
N VAL A 31 4.87 22.75 17.19
CA VAL A 31 3.53 22.84 16.62
C VAL A 31 2.89 24.00 17.37
N PRO A 32 2.47 25.09 16.71
CA PRO A 32 1.76 26.14 17.40
C PRO A 32 0.76 25.43 18.29
N LYS A 33 0.84 25.59 19.62
CA LYS A 33 -0.30 25.22 20.45
C LYS A 33 -1.42 25.97 19.77
N VAL A 34 -2.31 25.25 19.09
CA VAL A 34 -3.50 25.83 18.52
C VAL A 34 -4.14 26.47 19.74
N THR A 35 -3.96 27.78 19.86
CA THR A 35 -4.64 28.57 20.87
C THR A 35 -6.08 28.20 20.61
N LYS A 36 -6.73 27.57 21.60
CA LYS A 36 -8.17 27.32 21.53
C LYS A 36 -8.77 28.59 20.96
N ILE A 37 -9.56 28.48 19.90
CA ILE A 37 -10.24 29.64 19.34
C ILE A 37 -11.19 30.08 20.47
N GLU A 38 -10.77 31.07 21.27
CA GLU A 38 -11.49 31.48 22.49
C GLU A 38 -12.83 32.12 22.13
N HIS A 39 -12.98 32.57 20.88
CA HIS A 39 -14.21 33.14 20.33
C HIS A 39 -14.41 32.66 18.87
N THR A 40 -15.31 31.71 18.67
CA THR A 40 -15.82 31.35 17.34
C THR A 40 -17.01 32.26 17.00
N THR A 41 -16.98 32.90 15.84
CA THR A 41 -18.18 33.57 15.32
C THR A 41 -19.18 32.51 14.83
N PRO A 42 -20.50 32.80 14.76
CA PRO A 42 -21.47 31.87 14.17
C PRO A 42 -21.10 31.41 12.76
N GLU A 43 -20.41 32.27 12.00
CA GLU A 43 -19.88 31.96 10.67
C GLU A 43 -18.74 30.94 10.72
N ILE A 44 -17.75 31.12 11.62
CA ILE A 44 -16.67 30.16 11.82
C ILE A 44 -17.23 28.81 12.29
N GLU A 45 -18.22 28.82 13.20
CA GLU A 45 -18.87 27.59 13.65
C GLU A 45 -19.60 26.87 12.50
N ARG A 46 -20.29 27.62 11.63
CA ARG A 46 -20.93 27.04 10.44
C ARG A 46 -19.87 26.42 9.52
N MET A 47 -18.79 27.13 9.22
CA MET A 47 -17.69 26.59 8.40
C MET A 47 -17.05 25.34 9.04
N MET A 48 -16.83 25.34 10.35
CA MET A 48 -16.29 24.17 11.05
C MET A 48 -17.23 22.97 10.96
N ARG A 49 -18.56 23.17 11.10
CA ARG A 49 -19.55 22.11 10.94
C ARG A 49 -19.62 21.58 9.51
N GLU A 50 -19.53 22.46 8.50
CA GLU A 50 -19.51 22.08 7.09
C GLU A 50 -18.27 21.23 6.77
N VAL A 51 -17.08 21.68 7.19
CA VAL A 51 -15.83 20.92 7.04
C VAL A 51 -15.91 19.58 7.77
N GLU A 52 -16.41 19.54 9.00
CA GLU A 52 -16.56 18.29 9.75
C GLU A 52 -17.50 17.31 9.04
N THR A 53 -18.63 17.80 8.52
CA THR A 53 -19.59 16.99 7.76
C THR A 53 -18.94 16.42 6.49
N GLU A 54 -18.21 17.24 5.73
CA GLU A 54 -17.49 16.80 4.54
C GLU A 54 -16.43 15.74 4.88
N GLN A 55 -15.67 15.94 5.95
CA GLN A 55 -14.66 14.99 6.40
C GLN A 55 -15.27 13.66 6.86
N VAL A 56 -16.43 13.68 7.52
CA VAL A 56 -17.16 12.46 7.94
C VAL A 56 -17.60 11.66 6.72
N GLU A 57 -18.26 12.30 5.75
CA GLU A 57 -18.71 11.62 4.53
C GLU A 57 -17.54 11.10 3.69
N ARG A 58 -16.47 11.90 3.58
CA ARG A 58 -15.23 11.45 2.93
C ARG A 58 -14.66 10.20 3.59
N ARG A 59 -14.53 10.19 4.91
CA ARG A 59 -14.05 9.02 5.67
C ARG A 59 -14.95 7.81 5.45
N LYS A 60 -16.27 7.99 5.43
CA LYS A 60 -17.23 6.90 5.17
C LYS A 60 -16.97 6.25 3.81
N ARG A 61 -16.75 7.04 2.76
CA ARG A 61 -16.46 6.55 1.40
C ARG A 61 -15.10 5.86 1.29
N LEU A 62 -14.08 6.42 1.93
CA LEU A 62 -12.76 5.79 2.01
C LEU A 62 -12.83 4.43 2.73
N ARG A 63 -13.61 4.32 3.80
CA ARG A 63 -13.79 3.07 4.55
C ARG A 63 -14.46 1.97 3.71
N GLN A 64 -15.40 2.33 2.82
CA GLN A 64 -16.05 1.38 1.91
C GLN A 64 -15.07 0.71 0.93
N VAL A 65 -13.96 1.39 0.61
CA VAL A 65 -12.87 0.84 -0.21
C VAL A 65 -11.65 0.42 0.61
N GLY A 66 -11.83 0.21 1.92
CA GLY A 66 -10.77 -0.34 2.77
C GLY A 66 -9.67 0.64 3.18
N ILE A 67 -9.97 1.94 3.20
CA ILE A 67 -9.03 2.99 3.64
C ILE A 67 -9.56 3.63 4.94
N PHE A 68 -8.84 3.42 6.03
CA PHE A 68 -9.17 3.90 7.37
C PHE A 68 -8.17 4.95 7.90
N ILE A 69 -7.20 5.34 7.07
CA ILE A 69 -6.27 6.44 7.31
C ILE A 69 -6.72 7.68 6.53
N ASP A 70 -6.39 8.86 7.07
CA ASP A 70 -6.74 10.13 6.45
C ASP A 70 -5.63 10.60 5.50
N PHE A 71 -5.76 10.28 4.22
CA PHE A 71 -4.95 10.98 3.21
C PHE A 71 -5.35 12.46 3.16
N VAL A 72 -4.37 13.36 3.06
CA VAL A 72 -4.60 14.80 3.03
C VAL A 72 -5.14 15.20 1.64
N GLN A 73 -6.28 15.91 1.62
CA GLN A 73 -6.77 16.53 0.38
C GLN A 73 -5.75 17.58 -0.09
N PRO A 74 -5.41 17.62 -1.38
CA PRO A 74 -4.50 18.64 -1.89
C PRO A 74 -5.15 20.02 -1.82
N ILE A 75 -4.32 21.06 -1.83
CA ILE A 75 -4.79 22.44 -1.96
C ILE A 75 -4.32 23.03 -3.29
N HIS A 76 -5.08 24.00 -3.77
CA HIS A 76 -4.74 24.80 -4.95
C HIS A 76 -4.07 26.09 -4.49
N PHE A 77 -2.82 26.31 -4.93
CA PHE A 77 -2.04 27.47 -4.52
C PHE A 77 -1.21 28.01 -5.68
N LYS A 78 -1.48 29.26 -6.10
CA LYS A 78 -0.77 29.96 -7.18
C LYS A 78 -0.74 29.19 -8.51
N GLY A 79 -1.87 28.57 -8.89
CA GLY A 79 -2.00 27.78 -10.12
C GLY A 79 -1.16 26.50 -10.11
N LYS A 80 -0.87 25.99 -8.91
CA LYS A 80 -0.27 24.69 -8.66
C LYS A 80 -1.11 23.92 -7.66
N LYS A 81 -1.08 22.60 -7.81
CA LYS A 81 -1.61 21.66 -6.84
C LYS A 81 -0.52 21.30 -5.83
N VAL A 82 -0.89 21.32 -4.55
CA VAL A 82 0.01 21.02 -3.44
C VAL A 82 -0.48 19.77 -2.74
N TRP A 83 0.30 18.70 -2.81
CA TRP A 83 0.00 17.46 -2.11
C TRP A 83 0.83 17.34 -0.83
N ALA A 84 0.28 16.61 0.15
CA ALA A 84 1.01 16.18 1.33
C ALA A 84 0.91 14.66 1.47
N LEU A 85 2.05 14.01 1.74
CA LEU A 85 2.14 12.57 1.99
C LEU A 85 3.09 12.33 3.16
N GLY A 86 2.55 11.80 4.27
CA GLY A 86 3.30 11.70 5.52
C GLY A 86 3.79 13.08 5.96
N SER A 87 5.10 13.21 6.18
CA SER A 87 5.74 14.49 6.53
C SER A 87 6.22 15.32 5.34
N ARG A 88 6.03 14.85 4.10
CA ARG A 88 6.53 15.52 2.89
C ARG A 88 5.43 16.31 2.18
N VAL A 89 5.79 17.48 1.65
CA VAL A 89 4.93 18.35 0.84
C VAL A 89 5.47 18.40 -0.59
N TYR A 90 4.59 18.36 -1.58
CA TYR A 90 4.90 18.41 -3.01
C TYR A 90 4.20 19.63 -3.64
N PRO A 91 4.85 20.81 -3.63
CA PRO A 91 4.18 22.09 -3.91
C PRO A 91 4.17 22.52 -5.39
N TYR A 92 4.76 21.73 -6.29
CA TYR A 92 4.97 22.12 -7.70
C TYR A 92 4.18 21.26 -8.69
N GLN A 93 3.12 20.59 -8.24
CA GLN A 93 2.35 19.73 -9.13
C GLN A 93 1.42 20.52 -10.04
N LYS A 94 1.07 19.90 -11.18
CA LYS A 94 0.17 20.48 -12.17
C LYS A 94 -1.23 20.64 -11.56
N GLU A 95 -1.91 21.72 -11.90
CA GLU A 95 -3.24 22.03 -11.36
C GLU A 95 -4.26 20.89 -11.57
N GLY A 96 -4.25 20.30 -12.76
CA GLY A 96 -5.12 19.18 -13.13
C GLY A 96 -4.56 17.80 -12.82
N GLU A 97 -3.47 17.68 -12.05
CA GLU A 97 -2.92 16.39 -11.67
C GLU A 97 -3.92 15.62 -10.79
N THR A 98 -4.21 14.38 -11.18
CA THR A 98 -5.07 13.48 -10.39
C THR A 98 -4.28 12.80 -9.27
N PHE A 99 -4.97 12.25 -8.27
CA PHE A 99 -4.30 11.46 -7.23
C PHE A 99 -3.51 10.27 -7.81
N HIS A 100 -4.01 9.64 -8.88
CA HIS A 100 -3.34 8.52 -9.56
C HIS A 100 -2.00 8.95 -10.16
N GLU A 101 -1.97 10.09 -10.85
CA GLU A 101 -0.73 10.64 -11.41
C GLU A 101 0.25 11.03 -10.30
N PHE A 102 -0.25 11.62 -9.21
CA PHE A 102 0.56 11.99 -8.05
C PHE A 102 1.24 10.78 -7.40
N ILE A 103 0.51 9.70 -7.11
CA ILE A 103 1.12 8.50 -6.47
C ILE A 103 2.13 7.81 -7.40
N ILE A 104 1.89 7.80 -8.72
CA ILE A 104 2.82 7.26 -9.71
C ILE A 104 4.10 8.12 -9.75
N TYR A 105 3.95 9.45 -9.68
CA TYR A 105 5.08 10.36 -9.55
C TYR A 105 5.87 10.08 -8.27
N VAL A 106 5.21 9.91 -7.11
CA VAL A 106 5.88 9.59 -5.84
C VAL A 106 6.62 8.25 -5.94
N LEU A 107 6.03 7.22 -6.56
CA LEU A 107 6.70 5.93 -6.77
C LEU A 107 7.97 6.12 -7.61
N LYS A 108 7.90 6.86 -8.72
CA LYS A 108 9.07 7.14 -9.57
C LYS A 108 10.18 7.84 -8.79
N MET A 109 9.83 8.85 -7.99
CA MET A 109 10.78 9.55 -7.12
C MET A 109 11.39 8.64 -6.05
N THR A 110 10.58 7.71 -5.52
CA THR A 110 11.00 6.76 -4.48
C THR A 110 11.96 5.70 -5.01
N LEU A 111 11.79 5.25 -6.25
CA LEU A 111 12.72 4.33 -6.92
C LEU A 111 14.05 5.01 -7.26
N GLY A 112 14.07 6.34 -7.40
CA GLY A 112 15.29 7.13 -7.51
C GLY A 112 15.80 7.31 -8.94
N LYS A 113 16.47 8.43 -9.17
CA LYS A 113 16.97 8.85 -10.49
C LYS A 113 18.01 7.88 -11.06
N GLU A 114 18.96 7.43 -10.24
CA GLU A 114 20.05 6.56 -10.68
C GLU A 114 19.52 5.21 -11.19
N TRP A 115 18.57 4.61 -10.47
CA TRP A 115 17.91 3.39 -10.91
C TRP A 115 17.13 3.62 -12.21
N TRP A 116 16.41 4.75 -12.32
CA TRP A 116 15.71 5.07 -13.56
C TRP A 116 16.66 5.18 -14.77
N GLU A 117 17.79 5.88 -14.60
CA GLU A 117 18.81 6.01 -15.63
C GLU A 117 19.51 4.69 -15.97
N SER A 118 19.62 3.76 -15.01
CA SER A 118 20.15 2.43 -15.30
C SER A 118 19.18 1.61 -16.16
N GLN A 119 17.87 1.67 -15.87
CA GLN A 119 16.86 0.94 -16.65
C GLN A 119 16.77 1.45 -18.10
N LEU A 120 16.89 2.76 -18.33
CA LEU A 120 16.90 3.35 -19.66
C LEU A 120 18.02 2.84 -20.58
N LYS A 121 19.12 2.34 -20.01
CA LYS A 121 20.28 1.82 -20.76
C LYS A 121 20.15 0.34 -21.11
N LEU A 122 19.18 -0.36 -20.51
CA LEU A 122 18.97 -1.79 -20.73
C LEU A 122 18.07 -2.04 -21.94
N PRO A 123 18.31 -3.13 -22.69
CA PRO A 123 17.34 -3.68 -23.65
C PRO A 123 15.97 -3.94 -22.98
N GLU A 124 14.88 -3.82 -23.72
CA GLU A 124 13.51 -3.96 -23.18
C GLU A 124 13.27 -5.27 -22.42
N ASN A 125 13.84 -6.38 -22.91
CA ASN A 125 13.72 -7.70 -22.29
C ASN A 125 14.55 -7.86 -21.00
N GLU A 126 15.48 -6.95 -20.72
CA GLU A 126 16.30 -6.93 -19.50
C GLU A 126 15.83 -5.85 -18.51
N GLN A 127 14.90 -4.98 -18.92
CA GLN A 127 14.34 -3.97 -18.05
C GLN A 127 13.50 -4.60 -16.93
N HIS A 128 13.59 -3.98 -15.76
CA HIS A 128 12.80 -4.33 -14.60
C HIS A 128 11.30 -4.16 -14.88
N PHE A 129 10.47 -5.07 -14.38
CA PHE A 129 9.04 -5.11 -14.66
C PHE A 129 8.33 -3.80 -14.30
N VAL A 130 8.67 -3.19 -13.16
CA VAL A 130 8.12 -1.88 -12.76
C VAL A 130 8.44 -0.78 -13.78
N PHE A 131 9.66 -0.78 -14.34
CA PHE A 131 10.04 0.20 -15.35
C PHE A 131 9.19 0.01 -16.62
N LYS A 132 9.02 -1.25 -17.06
CA LYS A 132 8.10 -1.59 -18.15
C LYS A 132 6.68 -1.11 -17.88
N CYS A 133 6.17 -1.29 -16.66
CA CYS A 133 4.85 -0.79 -16.27
C CYS A 133 4.72 0.73 -16.40
N PHE A 134 5.76 1.52 -16.10
CA PHE A 134 5.72 2.97 -16.32
C PHE A 134 5.58 3.31 -17.80
N THR A 135 6.40 2.69 -18.67
CA THR A 135 6.34 2.92 -20.12
C THR A 135 4.96 2.55 -20.67
N LYS A 136 4.47 1.35 -20.33
CA LYS A 136 3.15 0.86 -20.73
C LYS A 136 2.00 1.71 -20.21
N HIS A 137 2.11 2.24 -19.00
CA HIS A 137 1.11 3.15 -18.46
C HIS A 137 1.03 4.48 -19.25
N TYR A 138 2.15 5.01 -19.74
CA TYR A 138 2.13 6.21 -20.60
C TYR A 138 1.46 5.92 -21.95
N GLU A 139 1.79 4.79 -22.59
CA GLU A 139 1.14 4.32 -23.83
C GLU A 139 -0.37 4.14 -23.63
N TRP A 140 -0.76 3.46 -22.56
CA TRP A 140 -2.16 3.26 -22.18
C TRP A 140 -2.88 4.59 -21.99
N LYS A 141 -2.25 5.57 -21.32
CA LYS A 141 -2.84 6.88 -21.08
C LYS A 141 -3.09 7.62 -22.39
N GLU A 142 -2.09 7.68 -23.28
CA GLU A 142 -2.23 8.33 -24.58
C GLU A 142 -3.33 7.68 -25.42
N LYS A 143 -3.38 6.34 -25.45
CA LYS A 143 -4.42 5.56 -26.14
C LYS A 143 -5.83 5.88 -25.62
N ASN A 144 -5.97 6.21 -24.33
CA ASN A 144 -7.26 6.40 -23.67
C ASN A 144 -7.69 7.87 -23.49
N GLN A 145 -6.88 8.86 -23.91
CA GLN A 145 -7.29 10.28 -23.93
C GLN A 145 -8.21 10.57 -25.13
N ARG A 146 -9.37 9.93 -25.14
CA ARG A 146 -10.40 10.03 -26.20
C ARG A 146 -11.63 10.75 -25.66
N PRO A 147 -12.36 11.55 -26.45
CA PRO A 147 -13.53 12.31 -25.97
C PRO A 147 -14.55 11.49 -25.16
N GLU A 148 -14.73 10.22 -25.49
CA GLU A 148 -15.59 9.23 -24.82
C GLU A 148 -15.22 9.00 -23.34
N ASN A 149 -13.93 9.14 -23.04
CA ASN A 149 -13.32 8.98 -21.72
C ASN A 149 -13.25 10.31 -20.94
N LEU A 150 -13.69 11.42 -21.54
CA LEU A 150 -13.74 12.71 -20.85
C LEU A 150 -14.94 12.74 -19.90
N TYR A 151 -14.67 12.92 -18.62
CA TYR A 151 -15.68 13.00 -17.58
C TYR A 151 -15.34 14.15 -16.63
N ARG A 152 -16.23 15.15 -16.56
CA ARG A 152 -16.07 16.36 -15.72
C ARG A 152 -14.69 17.04 -15.87
N GLY A 153 -14.18 17.13 -17.10
CA GLY A 153 -12.90 17.78 -17.40
C GLY A 153 -11.65 16.93 -17.10
N MET A 154 -11.82 15.65 -16.76
CA MET A 154 -10.74 14.69 -16.55
C MET A 154 -10.90 13.45 -17.41
N TRP A 155 -9.81 12.75 -17.64
CA TRP A 155 -9.83 11.47 -18.36
C TRP A 155 -10.03 10.30 -17.38
N ARG A 156 -10.93 9.38 -17.72
CA ARG A 156 -11.12 8.12 -16.99
C ARG A 156 -11.08 6.94 -17.96
N ALA A 157 -10.48 5.83 -17.54
CA ALA A 157 -10.47 4.59 -18.30
C ALA A 157 -10.21 3.40 -17.36
N ILE A 158 -10.59 2.20 -17.77
CA ILE A 158 -10.25 0.97 -17.07
C ILE A 158 -8.78 0.65 -17.37
N PRO A 159 -7.92 0.48 -16.36
CA PRO A 159 -6.51 0.22 -16.56
C PRO A 159 -6.26 -1.19 -17.10
N ASP A 160 -5.28 -1.31 -17.99
CA ASP A 160 -4.71 -2.59 -18.37
C ASP A 160 -3.88 -3.21 -17.23
N GLY A 161 -3.43 -4.45 -17.42
CA GLY A 161 -2.62 -5.19 -16.45
C GLY A 161 -1.36 -4.45 -16.01
N TYR A 162 -0.63 -3.84 -16.94
CA TYR A 162 0.57 -3.04 -16.62
C TYR A 162 0.24 -1.79 -15.79
N SER A 163 -0.77 -1.02 -16.20
CA SER A 163 -1.23 0.18 -15.51
C SER A 163 -1.80 -0.15 -14.14
N ARG A 164 -2.56 -1.24 -14.01
CA ARG A 164 -3.11 -1.73 -12.75
C ARG A 164 -1.99 -2.17 -11.80
N ALA A 165 -1.00 -2.91 -12.31
CA ALA A 165 0.17 -3.31 -11.55
C ALA A 165 0.96 -2.11 -11.01
N LEU A 166 1.08 -1.03 -11.81
CA LEU A 166 1.76 0.20 -11.43
C LEU A 166 0.98 1.00 -10.38
N ILE A 167 -0.31 1.24 -10.64
CA ILE A 167 -1.18 2.04 -9.76
C ILE A 167 -1.30 1.39 -8.39
N ALA A 168 -1.47 0.07 -8.33
CA ALA A 168 -1.54 -0.66 -7.06
C ALA A 168 -0.24 -0.50 -6.26
N LEU A 169 0.93 -0.78 -6.89
CA LEU A 169 2.22 -0.63 -6.24
C LEU A 169 2.48 0.81 -5.78
N ALA A 170 2.15 1.80 -6.61
CA ALA A 170 2.28 3.21 -6.27
C ALA A 170 1.45 3.58 -5.04
N PHE A 171 0.22 3.05 -4.97
CA PHE A 171 -0.66 3.31 -3.84
C PHE A 171 -0.20 2.59 -2.56
N ASP A 172 0.32 1.37 -2.67
CA ASP A 172 0.87 0.63 -1.53
C ASP A 172 2.10 1.34 -0.94
N VAL A 173 3.05 1.75 -1.79
CA VAL A 173 4.22 2.54 -1.39
C VAL A 173 3.78 3.86 -0.76
N CYS A 174 2.82 4.57 -1.36
CA CYS A 174 2.33 5.82 -0.78
C CYS A 174 1.59 5.62 0.55
N SER A 175 0.84 4.53 0.71
CA SER A 175 0.16 4.19 1.96
C SER A 175 1.18 3.97 3.08
N LEU A 176 2.27 3.27 2.79
CA LEU A 176 3.35 3.04 3.75
C LEU A 176 4.11 4.34 4.06
N LEU A 177 4.47 5.13 3.06
CA LEU A 177 5.12 6.44 3.27
C LEU A 177 4.25 7.42 4.05
N HIS A 178 2.92 7.32 3.92
CA HIS A 178 1.99 8.19 4.63
C HIS A 178 1.80 7.76 6.09
N ALA A 179 1.54 6.48 6.32
CA ALA A 179 1.17 5.97 7.65
C ALA A 179 2.37 5.60 8.52
N VAL A 180 3.49 5.20 7.92
CA VAL A 180 4.66 4.62 8.58
C VAL A 180 5.96 5.02 7.87
N HIS A 181 7.03 4.26 8.12
CA HIS A 181 8.29 4.32 7.37
C HIS A 181 8.39 3.08 6.48
N LEU A 182 8.77 3.24 5.21
CA LEU A 182 9.17 2.13 4.34
C LEU A 182 10.70 2.02 4.38
N PRO A 183 11.26 0.93 4.94
CA PRO A 183 12.71 0.82 5.13
C PRO A 183 13.47 0.71 3.81
N GLU A 184 14.70 1.23 3.79
CA GLU A 184 15.56 1.24 2.59
C GLU A 184 15.85 -0.17 2.05
N ILE A 185 15.90 -1.19 2.92
CA ILE A 185 16.08 -2.59 2.49
C ILE A 185 14.95 -3.06 1.56
N PHE A 186 13.70 -2.65 1.81
CA PHE A 186 12.57 -2.97 0.93
C PHE A 186 12.67 -2.20 -0.38
N LEU A 187 13.10 -0.93 -0.34
CA LEU A 187 13.31 -0.15 -1.57
C LEU A 187 14.42 -0.74 -2.44
N ASN A 188 15.50 -1.23 -1.84
CA ASN A 188 16.59 -1.90 -2.54
C ASN A 188 16.12 -3.21 -3.17
N LYS A 189 15.37 -4.05 -2.43
CA LYS A 189 14.75 -5.27 -2.98
C LYS A 189 13.75 -4.95 -4.09
N LEU A 190 12.96 -3.88 -3.96
CA LEU A 190 11.97 -3.47 -4.95
C LEU A 190 12.61 -2.99 -6.26
N ARG A 191 13.83 -2.42 -6.17
CA ARG A 191 14.65 -2.03 -7.33
C ARG A 191 15.42 -3.19 -7.94
N ALA A 192 15.69 -4.23 -7.16
CA ALA A 192 16.45 -5.40 -7.61
C ALA A 192 15.63 -6.24 -8.59
N TYR A 193 16.29 -6.74 -9.63
CA TYR A 193 15.69 -7.63 -10.61
C TYR A 193 15.22 -8.94 -9.94
N ASP A 194 16.11 -9.54 -9.16
CA ASP A 194 15.81 -10.73 -8.36
C ASP A 194 15.12 -10.33 -7.05
N GLY A 195 14.01 -10.99 -6.73
CA GLY A 195 13.27 -10.78 -5.48
C GLY A 195 12.16 -9.74 -5.55
N TYR A 196 11.99 -9.05 -6.69
CA TYR A 196 10.89 -8.10 -6.92
C TYR A 196 9.51 -8.69 -6.57
N GLN A 197 9.23 -9.92 -7.00
CA GLN A 197 7.93 -10.57 -6.79
C GLN A 197 7.60 -10.66 -5.29
N SER A 198 8.52 -11.19 -4.49
CA SER A 198 8.31 -11.40 -3.06
C SER A 198 8.15 -10.07 -2.32
N VAL A 199 9.06 -9.12 -2.54
CA VAL A 199 9.00 -7.81 -1.85
C VAL A 199 7.79 -6.98 -2.26
N ARG A 200 7.34 -7.07 -3.52
CA ARG A 200 6.10 -6.42 -3.97
C ARG A 200 4.92 -6.90 -3.13
N TYR A 201 4.84 -8.20 -2.86
CA TYR A 201 3.75 -8.76 -2.08
C TYR A 201 3.87 -8.43 -0.58
N GLU A 202 5.08 -8.42 -0.03
CA GLU A 202 5.34 -7.95 1.34
C GLU A 202 4.87 -6.50 1.53
N ILE A 203 5.20 -5.61 0.58
CA ILE A 203 4.75 -4.21 0.55
C ILE A 203 3.22 -4.11 0.45
N ALA A 204 2.60 -4.90 -0.43
CA ALA A 204 1.15 -4.92 -0.59
C ALA A 204 0.43 -5.26 0.73
N VAL A 205 0.84 -6.34 1.39
CA VAL A 205 0.24 -6.79 2.66
C VAL A 205 0.52 -5.79 3.78
N ALA A 206 1.74 -5.24 3.88
CA ALA A 206 2.04 -4.21 4.87
C ALA A 206 1.18 -2.95 4.64
N ALA A 207 0.98 -2.53 3.38
CA ALA A 207 0.15 -1.39 3.02
C ALA A 207 -1.33 -1.61 3.38
N MET A 208 -1.84 -2.83 3.29
CA MET A 208 -3.19 -3.18 3.77
C MET A 208 -3.36 -2.87 5.26
N PHE A 209 -2.44 -3.33 6.10
CA PHE A 209 -2.49 -3.04 7.54
C PHE A 209 -2.29 -1.55 7.84
N ALA A 210 -1.40 -0.88 7.10
CA ALA A 210 -1.22 0.56 7.20
C ALA A 210 -2.52 1.31 6.87
N ARG A 211 -3.24 0.92 5.81
CA ARG A 211 -4.56 1.48 5.46
C ARG A 211 -5.62 1.22 6.53
N MET A 212 -5.52 0.15 7.31
CA MET A 212 -6.37 -0.10 8.48
C MET A 212 -6.04 0.79 9.69
N GLY A 213 -4.95 1.57 9.62
CA GLY A 213 -4.46 2.43 10.69
C GLY A 213 -3.49 1.75 11.65
N TYR A 214 -2.98 0.56 11.33
CA TYR A 214 -1.99 -0.13 12.15
C TYR A 214 -0.59 0.47 11.93
N LYS A 215 0.19 0.54 13.01
CA LYS A 215 1.63 0.80 12.93
C LYS A 215 2.33 -0.46 12.48
N ILE A 216 3.27 -0.34 11.56
CA ILE A 216 4.02 -1.47 10.99
C ILE A 216 5.46 -1.41 11.50
N LYS A 217 5.94 -2.54 12.04
CA LYS A 217 7.34 -2.76 12.35
C LYS A 217 7.86 -3.89 11.46
N PHE A 218 8.67 -3.55 10.46
CA PHE A 218 9.35 -4.53 9.61
C PHE A 218 10.48 -5.20 10.38
N LEU A 219 10.49 -6.53 10.39
CA LEU A 219 11.47 -7.28 11.20
C LEU A 219 12.82 -7.41 10.49
N ASP A 220 12.84 -7.45 9.16
CA ASP A 220 14.07 -7.43 8.34
C ASP A 220 14.98 -6.23 8.69
N GLU A 221 14.40 -5.06 8.94
CA GLU A 221 15.14 -3.86 9.36
C GLU A 221 15.74 -4.02 10.76
N GLU A 222 15.01 -4.64 11.69
CA GLU A 222 15.48 -4.87 13.07
C GLU A 222 16.65 -5.84 13.15
N TYR A 223 16.75 -6.76 12.19
CA TYR A 223 17.83 -7.76 12.14
C TYR A 223 18.93 -7.42 11.14
N ALA A 224 18.82 -6.31 10.40
CA ALA A 224 19.83 -5.86 9.45
C ALA A 224 21.24 -5.81 10.08
N GLY A 225 22.21 -6.44 9.42
CA GLY A 225 23.61 -6.48 9.86
C GLY A 225 23.94 -7.50 10.98
N LYS A 226 22.96 -8.23 11.52
CA LYS A 226 23.22 -9.29 12.51
C LYS A 226 23.69 -10.58 11.83
N LYS A 227 24.77 -11.20 12.33
CA LYS A 227 25.36 -12.42 11.74
C LYS A 227 24.44 -13.65 11.80
N ASN A 228 23.64 -13.78 12.86
CA ASN A 228 22.71 -14.88 13.07
C ASN A 228 21.31 -14.31 13.26
N GLN A 229 20.61 -14.06 12.15
CA GLN A 229 19.24 -13.57 12.17
C GLN A 229 18.31 -14.75 12.53
N PRO A 230 17.46 -14.61 13.56
CA PRO A 230 16.46 -15.63 13.83
C PRO A 230 15.46 -15.67 12.67
N LYS A 231 14.80 -16.81 12.47
CA LYS A 231 13.61 -16.83 11.61
C LYS A 231 12.55 -15.95 12.26
N HIS A 232 12.03 -15.00 11.50
CA HIS A 232 11.04 -14.05 11.97
C HIS A 232 10.03 -13.80 10.86
N SER A 233 8.80 -13.48 11.26
CA SER A 233 7.80 -13.06 10.28
C SER A 233 8.12 -11.74 9.60
N GLU A 234 7.36 -11.40 8.57
CA GLU A 234 7.65 -10.23 7.75
C GLU A 234 7.58 -8.93 8.56
N PHE A 235 6.47 -8.76 9.28
CA PHE A 235 6.27 -7.58 10.12
C PHE A 235 5.31 -7.85 11.29
N VAL A 236 5.33 -6.91 12.24
CA VAL A 236 4.36 -6.82 13.32
C VAL A 236 3.45 -5.61 13.07
N ALA A 237 2.14 -5.85 13.05
CA ALA A 237 1.13 -4.81 12.97
C ALA A 237 0.61 -4.48 14.37
N THR A 238 0.76 -3.23 14.81
CA THR A 238 0.34 -2.78 16.15
C THR A 238 -0.86 -1.85 16.07
N HIS A 239 -1.94 -2.19 16.75
CA HIS A 239 -3.09 -1.31 16.85
C HIS A 239 -2.72 -0.05 17.68
N PRO A 240 -2.99 1.18 17.19
CA PRO A 240 -2.43 2.39 17.78
C PRO A 240 -2.93 2.68 19.20
N GLU A 241 -4.17 2.31 19.53
CA GLU A 241 -4.79 2.57 20.83
C GLU A 241 -4.56 1.42 21.82
N THR A 242 -5.11 0.24 21.52
CA THR A 242 -5.01 -0.98 22.36
C THR A 242 -3.60 -1.55 22.50
N LYS A 243 -2.67 -1.17 21.63
CA LYS A 243 -1.31 -1.75 21.52
C LYS A 243 -1.29 -3.25 21.24
N GLU A 244 -2.40 -3.83 20.80
CA GLU A 244 -2.42 -5.22 20.37
C GLU A 244 -1.51 -5.39 19.15
N GLU A 245 -0.63 -6.38 19.23
CA GLU A 245 0.32 -6.73 18.19
C GLU A 245 -0.16 -8.00 17.46
N ILE A 246 -0.24 -7.93 16.15
CA ILE A 246 -0.54 -9.04 15.27
C ILE A 246 0.72 -9.36 14.48
N ILE A 247 1.16 -10.60 14.54
CA ILE A 247 2.29 -11.10 13.75
C ILE A 247 1.77 -11.45 12.37
N VAL A 248 2.41 -10.91 11.32
CA VAL A 248 1.98 -11.12 9.94
C VAL A 248 3.09 -11.77 9.14
N GLU A 249 2.79 -12.95 8.63
CA GLU A 249 3.67 -13.71 7.76
C GLU A 249 3.22 -13.59 6.32
N VAL A 250 4.16 -13.32 5.42
CA VAL A 250 3.89 -13.17 3.99
C VAL A 250 4.66 -14.23 3.21
N LYS A 251 3.98 -14.87 2.25
CA LYS A 251 4.56 -15.82 1.31
C LYS A 251 4.02 -15.55 -0.08
N SER A 252 4.90 -15.36 -1.05
CA SER A 252 4.53 -15.38 -2.47
C SER A 252 4.98 -16.68 -3.12
N LYS A 253 4.11 -17.24 -3.97
CA LYS A 253 4.43 -18.43 -4.75
C LYS A 253 5.23 -18.02 -5.99
N GLU A 254 6.53 -18.29 -5.98
CA GLU A 254 7.38 -18.17 -7.17
C GLU A 254 6.96 -19.21 -8.22
N ARG A 255 6.95 -18.76 -9.48
CA ARG A 255 6.55 -19.55 -10.64
C ARG A 255 7.52 -19.27 -11.79
N GLU A 256 7.90 -20.33 -12.50
CA GLU A 256 8.78 -20.23 -13.67
C GLU A 256 8.16 -19.34 -14.75
N GLY A 257 8.96 -18.49 -15.38
CA GLY A 257 8.53 -17.56 -16.43
C GLY A 257 7.73 -16.35 -15.96
N VAL A 258 7.66 -16.09 -14.65
CA VAL A 258 6.85 -15.03 -14.06
C VAL A 258 7.75 -14.05 -13.30
N LEU A 259 7.58 -12.74 -13.54
CA LEU A 259 8.24 -11.65 -12.81
C LEU A 259 9.72 -11.91 -12.48
N HIS A 260 10.55 -11.99 -13.53
CA HIS A 260 12.01 -12.18 -13.45
C HIS A 260 12.49 -13.58 -13.05
N ILE A 261 11.57 -14.51 -12.77
CA ILE A 261 11.92 -15.92 -12.57
C ILE A 261 12.08 -16.61 -13.92
N GLY A 262 13.25 -17.21 -14.15
CA GLY A 262 13.55 -17.97 -15.38
C GLY A 262 12.64 -19.20 -15.57
N GLY A 263 12.62 -19.71 -16.80
CA GLY A 263 11.79 -20.85 -17.20
C GLY A 263 10.50 -20.45 -17.92
N GLU A 264 9.58 -21.39 -18.08
CA GLU A 264 8.32 -21.21 -18.80
C GLU A 264 7.13 -21.46 -17.88
N PHE A 265 6.14 -20.57 -17.94
CA PHE A 265 4.93 -20.68 -17.13
C PHE A 265 4.02 -21.80 -17.67
N ASN A 266 3.84 -22.87 -16.90
CA ASN A 266 2.91 -23.95 -17.23
C ASN A 266 1.60 -23.82 -16.44
N GLN A 267 0.59 -23.22 -17.08
CA GLN A 267 -0.68 -22.92 -16.44
C GLN A 267 -1.35 -24.14 -15.79
N GLU A 268 -1.49 -25.26 -16.51
CA GLU A 268 -2.18 -26.46 -15.99
C GLU A 268 -1.48 -27.08 -14.77
N ARG A 269 -0.15 -27.12 -14.79
CA ARG A 269 0.67 -27.60 -13.66
C ARG A 269 0.53 -26.66 -12.47
N GLU A 270 0.62 -25.36 -12.71
CA GLU A 270 0.65 -24.34 -11.66
C GLU A 270 -0.72 -24.17 -10.96
N PHE A 271 -1.85 -24.29 -11.67
CA PHE A 271 -3.18 -24.27 -11.04
C PHE A 271 -3.42 -25.44 -10.09
N ARG A 272 -2.73 -26.57 -10.27
CA ARG A 272 -2.79 -27.75 -9.39
C ARG A 272 -1.74 -27.74 -8.28
N SER A 273 -0.85 -26.74 -8.27
CA SER A 273 0.24 -26.67 -7.30
C SER A 273 -0.29 -26.43 -5.87
N ASN A 274 0.19 -27.22 -4.90
CA ASN A 274 -0.21 -27.02 -3.51
C ASN A 274 0.58 -25.88 -2.85
N VAL A 275 -0.07 -25.19 -1.92
CA VAL A 275 0.51 -24.11 -1.10
C VAL A 275 0.77 -24.54 0.35
N LEU A 276 0.59 -25.82 0.67
CA LEU A 276 0.71 -26.35 2.02
C LEU A 276 2.15 -26.23 2.55
N LYS A 277 3.15 -26.37 1.69
CA LYS A 277 4.55 -26.14 2.05
C LYS A 277 4.79 -24.69 2.50
N LEU A 278 4.18 -23.71 1.82
CA LEU A 278 4.28 -22.29 2.18
C LEU A 278 3.64 -22.06 3.55
N TYR A 279 2.42 -22.56 3.77
CA TYR A 279 1.75 -22.46 5.06
C TYR A 279 2.56 -23.12 6.20
N ARG A 280 3.04 -24.35 6.00
CA ARG A 280 3.87 -25.04 7.02
C ARG A 280 5.18 -24.30 7.32
N ASN A 281 5.75 -23.62 6.33
CA ASN A 281 6.93 -22.79 6.54
C ASN A 281 6.60 -21.50 7.29
N ALA A 282 5.47 -20.87 6.97
CA ALA A 282 4.93 -19.73 7.69
C ALA A 282 4.74 -20.02 9.19
N LEU A 283 4.18 -21.18 9.54
CA LEU A 283 3.96 -21.59 10.94
C LEU A 283 5.24 -21.66 11.79
N LYS A 284 6.43 -21.76 11.17
CA LYS A 284 7.72 -21.80 11.87
C LYS A 284 8.20 -20.42 12.34
N GLN A 285 7.55 -19.35 11.89
CA GLN A 285 7.94 -17.96 12.15
C GLN A 285 6.98 -17.25 13.11
N ARG A 286 5.92 -17.95 13.55
CA ARG A 286 4.96 -17.43 14.52
C ARG A 286 5.60 -17.16 15.88
N VAL A 287 5.02 -16.20 16.60
CA VAL A 287 5.41 -15.89 17.99
C VAL A 287 4.34 -16.42 18.93
N GLN A 288 4.73 -17.23 19.91
CA GLN A 288 3.80 -17.81 20.88
C GLN A 288 3.12 -16.72 21.70
N GLY A 289 1.80 -16.87 21.92
CA GLY A 289 1.00 -15.92 22.72
C GLY A 289 0.65 -14.63 21.99
N LYS A 290 0.91 -14.54 20.68
CA LYS A 290 0.51 -13.41 19.83
C LYS A 290 -0.45 -13.88 18.74
N PRO A 291 -1.47 -13.08 18.37
CA PRO A 291 -2.23 -13.33 17.17
C PRO A 291 -1.34 -13.43 15.94
N PHE A 292 -1.69 -14.32 15.02
CA PHE A 292 -0.87 -14.65 13.85
C PHE A 292 -1.73 -14.76 12.59
N ILE A 293 -1.37 -14.02 11.54
CA ILE A 293 -2.06 -14.07 10.24
C ILE A 293 -1.04 -14.44 9.16
N VAL A 294 -1.42 -15.38 8.30
CA VAL A 294 -0.59 -15.82 7.17
C VAL A 294 -1.20 -15.35 5.86
N PHE A 295 -0.42 -14.67 5.04
CA PHE A 295 -0.76 -14.29 3.68
C PHE A 295 -0.01 -15.16 2.67
N ILE A 296 -0.73 -15.70 1.69
CA ILE A 296 -0.18 -16.52 0.62
C ILE A 296 -0.66 -15.94 -0.72
N ASP A 297 0.28 -15.37 -1.48
CA ASP A 297 0.03 -14.96 -2.86
C ASP A 297 0.09 -16.17 -3.78
N MET A 298 -1.01 -16.36 -4.49
CA MET A 298 -1.22 -17.43 -5.45
C MET A 298 -0.45 -17.16 -6.74
N ASN A 299 -0.20 -15.91 -7.12
CA ASN A 299 0.58 -15.57 -8.31
C ASN A 299 0.12 -16.30 -9.59
N LEU A 300 -1.18 -16.35 -9.87
CA LEU A 300 -1.79 -17.04 -11.03
C LEU A 300 -2.53 -16.04 -11.94
N PRO A 301 -2.76 -16.37 -13.22
CA PRO A 301 -3.68 -15.62 -14.05
C PRO A 301 -5.03 -15.43 -13.37
N LEU A 302 -5.61 -14.23 -13.49
CA LEU A 302 -6.92 -13.90 -12.94
C LEU A 302 -8.02 -14.58 -13.76
N SER A 303 -9.16 -14.82 -13.11
CA SER A 303 -10.39 -15.34 -13.70
C SER A 303 -11.48 -14.26 -13.66
N PRO A 304 -11.36 -13.18 -14.46
CA PRO A 304 -12.28 -12.05 -14.40
C PRO A 304 -13.72 -12.50 -14.70
N GLY A 305 -14.68 -12.00 -13.91
CA GLY A 305 -16.09 -12.35 -14.02
C GLY A 305 -16.49 -13.73 -13.52
N ALA A 306 -15.53 -14.59 -13.13
CA ALA A 306 -15.82 -15.91 -12.55
C ALA A 306 -16.33 -15.77 -11.11
N ARG A 307 -17.28 -16.63 -10.73
CA ARG A 307 -17.67 -16.76 -9.32
C ARG A 307 -16.54 -17.43 -8.53
N PRO A 308 -16.39 -17.18 -7.21
CA PRO A 308 -15.31 -17.79 -6.42
C PRO A 308 -15.19 -19.31 -6.57
N GLU A 309 -16.31 -20.03 -6.66
CA GLU A 309 -16.35 -21.48 -6.87
C GLU A 309 -15.86 -21.95 -8.25
N GLU A 310 -15.84 -21.06 -9.24
CA GLU A 310 -15.36 -21.31 -10.60
C GLU A 310 -13.86 -21.02 -10.75
N VAL A 311 -13.28 -20.26 -9.82
CA VAL A 311 -11.85 -19.95 -9.81
C VAL A 311 -11.04 -21.20 -9.46
N PRO A 312 -10.18 -21.74 -10.36
CA PRO A 312 -9.59 -23.07 -10.18
C PRO A 312 -8.73 -23.22 -8.91
N TRP A 313 -7.99 -22.16 -8.55
CA TRP A 313 -7.16 -22.18 -7.36
C TRP A 313 -8.01 -22.13 -6.08
N VAL A 314 -9.14 -21.43 -6.07
CA VAL A 314 -10.09 -21.39 -4.94
C VAL A 314 -10.66 -22.77 -4.68
N GLY A 315 -11.05 -23.49 -5.74
CA GLY A 315 -11.47 -24.89 -5.64
C GLY A 315 -10.40 -25.81 -5.07
N THR A 316 -9.13 -25.58 -5.41
CA THR A 316 -7.99 -26.33 -4.83
C THR A 316 -7.83 -26.06 -3.34
N ILE A 317 -7.86 -24.80 -2.90
CA ILE A 317 -7.77 -24.44 -1.49
C ILE A 317 -8.96 -24.98 -0.70
N THR A 318 -10.16 -24.93 -1.28
CA THR A 318 -11.39 -25.46 -0.68
C THR A 318 -11.26 -26.96 -0.40
N LYS A 319 -10.78 -27.75 -1.38
CA LYS A 319 -10.50 -29.19 -1.19
C LYS A 319 -9.44 -29.43 -0.10
N MET A 320 -8.40 -28.61 -0.03
CA MET A 320 -7.38 -28.72 1.02
C MET A 320 -7.96 -28.43 2.41
N ARG A 321 -8.81 -27.42 2.54
CA ARG A 321 -9.54 -27.10 3.77
C ARG A 321 -10.45 -28.24 4.19
N ASP A 322 -11.26 -28.77 3.27
CA ASP A 322 -12.22 -29.84 3.56
C ASP A 322 -11.51 -31.14 3.94
N ALA A 323 -10.31 -31.38 3.40
CA ALA A 323 -9.39 -32.43 3.83
C ALA A 323 -8.62 -32.10 5.13
N ALA A 324 -9.01 -31.04 5.85
CA ALA A 324 -8.41 -30.55 7.09
C ALA A 324 -6.90 -30.29 7.03
N GLN A 325 -6.34 -29.95 5.85
CA GLN A 325 -4.89 -29.78 5.69
C GLN A 325 -4.31 -28.56 6.43
N PHE A 326 -5.16 -27.58 6.74
CA PHE A 326 -4.80 -26.37 7.49
C PHE A 326 -5.09 -26.46 8.99
N ALA A 327 -5.71 -27.56 9.44
CA ALA A 327 -6.12 -27.77 10.82
C ALA A 327 -5.49 -29.04 11.40
N THR A 328 -5.52 -29.16 12.73
CA THR A 328 -5.20 -30.43 13.40
C THR A 328 -6.34 -30.76 14.35
N LYS A 329 -6.96 -31.93 14.17
CA LYS A 329 -8.13 -32.35 14.95
C LYS A 329 -7.83 -32.27 16.45
N GLY A 330 -8.73 -31.62 17.19
CA GLY A 330 -8.62 -31.46 18.64
C GLY A 330 -7.56 -30.48 19.12
N LYS A 331 -6.85 -29.77 18.22
CA LYS A 331 -5.89 -28.73 18.58
C LYS A 331 -6.42 -27.35 18.21
N GLN A 332 -5.94 -26.34 18.93
CA GLN A 332 -6.14 -24.95 18.55
C GLN A 332 -5.39 -24.64 17.25
N SER A 333 -5.95 -23.75 16.44
CA SER A 333 -5.30 -23.30 15.22
C SER A 333 -4.09 -22.40 15.55
N PRO A 334 -2.91 -22.64 14.99
CA PRO A 334 -1.72 -21.82 15.25
C PRO A 334 -1.80 -20.42 14.63
N SER A 335 -2.73 -20.19 13.70
CA SER A 335 -3.02 -18.87 13.11
C SER A 335 -4.47 -18.48 13.30
N ASN A 336 -4.74 -17.18 13.31
CA ASN A 336 -6.08 -16.57 13.32
C ASN A 336 -6.74 -16.64 11.95
N ALA A 337 -5.96 -16.48 10.89
CA ALA A 337 -6.44 -16.54 9.53
C ALA A 337 -5.32 -16.94 8.57
N ILE A 338 -5.72 -17.59 7.48
CA ILE A 338 -4.91 -17.73 6.28
C ILE A 338 -5.64 -16.96 5.19
N VAL A 339 -4.93 -16.04 4.55
CA VAL A 339 -5.44 -15.24 3.44
C VAL A 339 -4.73 -15.69 2.19
N PHE A 340 -5.47 -16.24 1.24
CA PHE A 340 -4.98 -16.50 -0.10
C PHE A 340 -5.38 -15.33 -0.98
N THR A 341 -4.42 -14.73 -1.68
CA THR A 341 -4.69 -13.61 -2.59
C THR A 341 -4.14 -13.92 -3.97
N ASN A 342 -4.74 -13.35 -5.01
CA ASN A 342 -4.21 -13.39 -6.35
C ASN A 342 -4.23 -11.96 -6.91
N TYR A 343 -3.18 -11.19 -6.64
CA TYR A 343 -3.05 -9.78 -7.03
C TYR A 343 -2.12 -9.64 -8.25
N SER A 344 -2.35 -10.51 -9.22
CA SER A 344 -1.40 -10.87 -10.29
C SER A 344 -1.68 -10.14 -11.59
N TYR A 345 -1.84 -8.81 -11.51
CA TYR A 345 -2.18 -7.96 -12.66
C TYR A 345 -1.17 -8.05 -13.82
N HIS A 346 0.05 -8.50 -13.54
CA HIS A 346 1.10 -8.67 -14.55
C HIS A 346 0.74 -9.69 -15.65
N TYR A 347 -0.15 -10.66 -15.38
CA TYR A 347 -0.65 -11.57 -16.43
C TYR A 347 -1.59 -10.89 -17.42
N GLY A 348 -2.27 -9.80 -17.02
CA GLY A 348 -3.18 -9.06 -17.89
C GLY A 348 -2.45 -8.30 -18.99
N THR A 349 -1.19 -7.92 -18.79
CA THR A 349 -0.38 -7.17 -19.76
C THR A 349 -1.09 -5.92 -20.29
N ASP A 350 -1.39 -5.84 -21.59
CA ASP A 350 -2.08 -4.73 -22.25
C ASP A 350 -3.63 -4.89 -22.26
N GLU A 351 -4.16 -5.97 -21.67
CA GLU A 351 -5.60 -6.21 -21.53
C GLU A 351 -6.17 -5.54 -20.28
N GLU A 352 -7.39 -5.01 -20.41
CA GLU A 352 -8.14 -4.47 -19.28
C GLU A 352 -8.25 -5.51 -18.16
N THR A 353 -7.86 -5.10 -16.95
CA THR A 353 -7.74 -6.02 -15.83
C THR A 353 -8.57 -5.53 -14.65
N ASP A 354 -9.43 -6.42 -14.15
CA ASP A 354 -10.30 -6.17 -13.00
C ASP A 354 -9.51 -6.20 -11.67
N THR A 355 -10.23 -6.10 -10.56
CA THR A 355 -9.73 -6.28 -9.20
C THR A 355 -9.16 -7.69 -8.99
N GLY A 356 -8.31 -7.82 -7.98
CA GLY A 356 -7.66 -9.09 -7.69
C GLY A 356 -8.58 -10.03 -6.91
N GLU A 357 -8.21 -11.30 -6.83
CA GLU A 357 -9.01 -12.33 -6.16
C GLU A 357 -8.48 -12.59 -4.75
N TRP A 358 -9.33 -13.06 -3.84
CA TRP A 358 -8.90 -13.47 -2.51
C TRP A 358 -9.85 -14.49 -1.90
N LEU A 359 -9.32 -15.29 -0.97
CA LEU A 359 -10.06 -16.24 -0.15
C LEU A 359 -9.54 -16.15 1.29
N LEU A 360 -10.45 -15.97 2.24
CA LEU A 360 -10.14 -15.90 3.66
C LEU A 360 -10.56 -17.19 4.37
N GLU A 361 -9.58 -17.90 4.93
CA GLU A 361 -9.80 -19.05 5.81
C GLU A 361 -9.59 -18.62 7.27
N LYS A 362 -10.70 -18.29 7.96
CA LYS A 362 -10.68 -17.87 9.37
C LYS A 362 -10.62 -19.08 10.29
N ALA A 363 -9.75 -19.04 11.29
CA ALA A 363 -9.71 -20.08 12.31
C ALA A 363 -10.91 -19.98 13.27
N GLY A 364 -11.58 -21.10 13.51
CA GLY A 364 -12.65 -21.21 14.51
C GLY A 364 -12.14 -21.20 15.96
N ASN A 365 -10.90 -21.65 16.22
CA ASN A 365 -10.33 -21.80 17.57
C ASN A 365 -8.82 -21.42 17.67
N PRO A 366 -8.41 -20.19 17.32
CA PRO A 366 -7.00 -19.84 17.31
C PRO A 366 -6.33 -19.94 18.70
N GLU A 367 -5.03 -20.22 18.72
CA GLU A 367 -4.18 -20.26 19.94
C GLU A 367 -4.25 -18.92 20.71
N THR A 368 -4.33 -17.80 20.00
CA THR A 368 -4.48 -16.46 20.58
C THR A 368 -5.47 -15.64 19.76
N LEU A 369 -6.52 -15.11 20.40
CA LEU A 369 -7.56 -14.32 19.73
C LEU A 369 -7.09 -12.89 19.45
N ILE A 370 -7.49 -12.34 18.30
CA ILE A 370 -7.45 -10.90 18.04
C ILE A 370 -8.60 -10.25 18.83
N LYS A 371 -8.28 -9.31 19.71
CA LYS A 371 -9.22 -8.63 20.60
C LYS A 371 -9.64 -7.26 20.09
N SER A 372 -8.90 -6.68 19.14
CA SER A 372 -9.21 -5.36 18.57
C SER A 372 -10.61 -5.34 17.96
N ILE A 373 -11.48 -4.48 18.51
CA ILE A 373 -12.87 -4.34 18.09
C ILE A 373 -12.93 -3.86 16.64
N GLY A 374 -13.82 -4.48 15.85
CA GLY A 374 -14.00 -4.12 14.44
C GLY A 374 -12.86 -4.57 13.52
N PHE A 375 -11.85 -5.30 14.01
CA PHE A 375 -10.75 -5.80 13.16
C PHE A 375 -11.27 -6.57 11.95
N GLY A 376 -12.20 -7.52 12.16
CA GLY A 376 -12.73 -8.35 11.09
C GLY A 376 -13.41 -7.56 9.97
N GLU A 377 -14.25 -6.58 10.33
CA GLU A 377 -14.93 -5.71 9.35
C GLU A 377 -13.93 -4.90 8.53
N ARG A 378 -12.97 -4.24 9.21
CA ARG A 378 -11.92 -3.46 8.54
C ARG A 378 -11.06 -4.33 7.65
N PHE A 379 -10.71 -5.53 8.11
CA PHE A 379 -9.87 -6.47 7.38
C PHE A 379 -10.54 -6.97 6.09
N ILE A 380 -11.83 -7.31 6.15
CA ILE A 380 -12.62 -7.67 4.96
C ILE A 380 -12.72 -6.49 3.99
N ALA A 381 -13.01 -5.28 4.48
CA ALA A 381 -13.09 -4.09 3.63
C ALA A 381 -11.77 -3.81 2.88
N VAL A 382 -10.63 -4.03 3.53
CA VAL A 382 -9.30 -3.87 2.90
C VAL A 382 -9.01 -4.96 1.87
N LEU A 383 -9.42 -6.20 2.12
CA LEU A 383 -9.29 -7.30 1.14
C LEU A 383 -10.15 -7.04 -0.11
N GLN A 384 -11.40 -6.61 0.09
CA GLN A 384 -12.34 -6.27 -0.99
C GLN A 384 -11.93 -5.01 -1.76
N GLY A 385 -11.37 -4.03 -1.07
CA GLY A 385 -10.94 -2.76 -1.64
C GLY A 385 -9.55 -2.80 -2.28
N TYR A 386 -8.77 -3.87 -2.10
CA TYR A 386 -7.41 -3.92 -2.63
C TYR A 386 -7.37 -3.77 -4.15
N GLY A 387 -6.44 -2.93 -4.63
CA GLY A 387 -6.33 -2.54 -6.03
C GLY A 387 -7.29 -1.42 -6.45
N LYS A 388 -8.32 -1.08 -5.65
CA LYS A 388 -9.14 0.11 -5.88
C LYS A 388 -8.42 1.33 -5.29
N VAL A 389 -8.09 2.28 -6.16
CA VAL A 389 -7.48 3.56 -5.76
C VAL A 389 -8.51 4.66 -5.97
N PRO A 390 -9.09 5.23 -4.90
CA PRO A 390 -10.03 6.32 -5.06
C PRO A 390 -9.28 7.59 -5.47
N ASN A 391 -9.91 8.45 -6.27
CA ASN A 391 -9.38 9.79 -6.44
C ASN A 391 -9.76 10.63 -5.21
N ILE A 392 -8.84 10.73 -4.24
CA ILE A 392 -9.09 11.37 -2.93
C ILE A 392 -9.24 12.90 -2.99
N ASP A 393 -8.96 13.46 -4.16
CA ASP A 393 -8.98 14.87 -4.50
C ASP A 393 -10.29 15.29 -5.18
N MET A 394 -11.17 14.33 -5.45
CA MET A 394 -12.54 14.61 -5.89
C MET A 394 -13.53 14.26 -4.76
N GLU A 395 -14.74 14.80 -4.88
CA GLU A 395 -15.88 14.16 -4.25
C GLU A 395 -15.91 12.70 -4.71
N ILE A 396 -15.55 11.79 -3.80
CA ILE A 396 -15.67 10.35 -4.04
C ILE A 396 -17.19 10.14 -4.20
N GLU A 397 -17.67 9.74 -5.38
CA GLU A 397 -19.06 9.30 -5.53
C GLU A 397 -19.09 7.78 -5.32
N THR A 398 -20.13 7.31 -4.61
CA THR A 398 -20.36 5.89 -4.26
C THR A 398 -20.87 5.07 -5.42
#